data_AF-A0A9D4MFY1-F1
#
_entry.id   AF-A0A9D4MFY1-F1
#
_cell.length_a   1.000
_cell.length_b   1.000
_cell.length_c   1.000
_cell.angle_alpha   90.00
_cell.angle_beta   90.00
_cell.angle_gamma   90.00
#
_symmetry.space_group_name_H-M   'P 1'
#
loop_
_entity.id
_entity.type
_entity.pdbx_description
1 polymer ?
#
loop_
_entity_poly.entity_id
_entity_poly.type
_entity_poly.pdbx_seq_one_letter_code
_entity_poly.pdbx_strand_id
1 'polypeptide(L)'
;MKAVLSAALFAFVLALAYTEECRSTADCGHVTCPENDYTLDCEHKQCTCTHTTANCTAVGDCRGNCDRDWHCVDGRCRCGFGFGGNPVGK
;
A
#
# COMPACT_ATOMS: atom_id res chain seq x y z
N MET A 1 0.90 -36.53 -13.76
CA MET A 1 2.00 -35.56 -14.02
C MET A 1 1.48 -34.14 -14.23
N LYS A 2 0.58 -33.87 -15.19
CA LYS A 2 0.05 -32.52 -15.47
C LYS A 2 -0.59 -31.83 -14.24
N ALA A 3 -1.47 -32.52 -13.52
CA ALA A 3 -2.13 -31.98 -12.32
C ALA A 3 -1.14 -31.65 -11.18
N VAL A 4 -0.10 -32.46 -11.01
CA VAL A 4 0.95 -32.22 -10.01
C VAL A 4 1.80 -31.00 -10.38
N LEU A 5 2.14 -30.86 -11.67
CA LEU A 5 2.86 -29.70 -12.18
C LEU A 5 2.06 -28.41 -12.03
N SER A 6 0.75 -28.46 -12.33
CA SER A 6 -0.15 -27.33 -12.14
C SER A 6 -0.29 -26.94 -10.67
N ALA A 7 -0.44 -27.91 -9.76
CA ALA A 7 -0.53 -27.63 -8.33
C ALA A 7 0.77 -27.04 -7.77
N ALA A 8 1.93 -27.55 -8.19
CA ALA A 8 3.23 -27.02 -7.80
C ALA A 8 3.44 -25.58 -8.29
N LEU A 9 3.04 -25.28 -9.54
CA LEU A 9 3.10 -23.93 -10.09
C LEU A 9 2.22 -22.96 -9.29
N PHE A 10 1.00 -23.37 -8.95
CA PHE A 10 0.07 -22.55 -8.17
C PHE A 10 0.62 -22.27 -6.77
N ALA A 11 1.14 -23.29 -6.08
CA ALA A 11 1.75 -23.13 -4.77
C ALA A 11 2.96 -22.18 -4.82
N PHE A 12 3.77 -22.23 -5.88
CA PHE A 12 4.90 -21.34 -6.08
C PHE A 12 4.46 -19.88 -6.26
N VAL A 13 3.45 -19.62 -7.09
CA VAL A 13 2.91 -18.26 -7.30
C VAL A 13 2.35 -17.69 -6.00
N LEU A 14 1.63 -18.50 -5.22
CA LEU A 14 1.14 -18.07 -3.91
C LEU A 14 2.30 -17.70 -2.99
N ALA A 15 3.33 -18.55 -2.89
CA ALA A 15 4.49 -18.27 -2.04
C ALA A 15 5.19 -16.95 -2.42
N LEU A 16 5.31 -16.64 -3.71
CA LEU A 16 5.86 -15.36 -4.17
C LEU A 16 4.97 -14.17 -3.76
N ALA A 17 3.66 -14.27 -3.97
CA ALA A 17 2.73 -13.21 -3.57
C ALA A 17 2.78 -12.94 -2.06
N TYR A 18 2.93 -13.98 -1.22
CA TYR A 18 3.10 -13.84 0.23
C TYR A 18 4.39 -13.10 0.64
N THR A 19 5.39 -13.01 -0.24
CA THR A 19 6.63 -12.25 0.04
C THR A 19 6.54 -10.77 -0.31
N GLU A 20 5.55 -10.38 -1.12
CA GLU A 20 5.29 -8.97 -1.45
C GLU A 20 4.40 -8.28 -0.40
N GLU A 21 3.82 -9.07 0.51
CA GLU A 21 3.01 -8.58 1.62
C GLU A 21 3.88 -8.05 2.77
N CYS A 22 3.56 -6.86 3.29
CA CYS A 22 4.15 -6.40 4.53
C CYS A 22 3.47 -7.09 5.74
N ARG A 23 4.26 -7.46 6.75
CA ARG A 23 3.76 -7.91 8.06
C ARG A 23 3.91 -6.82 9.12
N SER A 24 4.87 -5.93 8.92
CA SER A 24 5.18 -4.79 9.77
C SER A 24 5.78 -3.67 8.90
N THR A 25 5.86 -2.47 9.46
CA THR A 25 6.52 -1.33 8.82
C THR A 25 8.00 -1.58 8.50
N ALA A 26 8.65 -2.52 9.21
CA ALA A 26 10.01 -2.95 8.92
C ALA A 26 10.17 -3.61 7.53
N ASP A 27 9.13 -4.26 7.01
CA ASP A 27 9.15 -4.86 5.66
C ASP A 27 9.11 -3.79 4.55
N CYS A 28 8.68 -2.58 4.91
CA CYS A 28 8.44 -1.48 3.98
C CYS A 28 9.65 -0.56 3.78
N GLY A 29 10.84 -0.92 4.26
CA GLY A 29 12.04 -0.07 4.15
C GLY A 29 12.49 0.26 2.72
N HIS A 30 11.89 -0.38 1.71
CA HIS A 30 12.09 -0.09 0.29
C HIS A 30 11.18 1.03 -0.24
N VAL A 31 10.19 1.48 0.54
CA VAL A 31 9.27 2.56 0.19
C VAL A 31 9.76 3.87 0.80
N THR A 32 9.80 4.92 -0.03
CA THR A 32 10.16 6.27 0.40
C THR A 32 8.92 7.16 0.35
N CYS A 33 8.57 7.77 1.49
CA CYS A 33 7.47 8.72 1.55
C CYS A 33 7.90 10.09 0.99
N PRO A 34 7.01 10.81 0.27
CA PRO A 34 7.36 12.00 -0.48
C PRO A 34 7.65 13.23 0.40
N GLU A 35 7.04 13.32 1.58
CA GLU A 35 7.12 14.49 2.47
C GLU A 35 7.26 14.07 3.95
N ASN A 36 7.73 15.00 4.80
CA ASN A 36 7.94 14.75 6.23
C ASN A 36 6.64 14.59 7.02
N ASP A 37 5.51 15.06 6.49
CA ASP A 37 4.20 14.94 7.13
C ASP A 37 3.59 13.54 6.97
N TYR A 38 4.31 12.60 6.34
CA TYR A 38 3.89 11.22 6.14
C TYR A 38 4.78 10.25 6.89
N THR A 39 4.14 9.23 7.45
CA THR A 39 4.80 8.11 8.12
C THR A 39 4.59 6.83 7.32
N LEU A 40 5.67 6.08 7.14
CA LEU A 40 5.63 4.76 6.52
C LEU A 40 4.74 3.81 7.35
N ASP A 41 3.87 3.09 6.67
CA ASP A 41 2.82 2.28 7.29
C ASP A 41 2.60 0.97 6.54
N CYS A 42 2.15 -0.06 7.27
CA CYS A 42 1.82 -1.37 6.71
C CYS A 42 0.33 -1.64 6.89
N GLU A 43 -0.45 -1.32 5.87
CA GLU A 43 -1.92 -1.33 5.92
C GLU A 43 -2.46 -2.35 4.93
N HIS A 44 -3.36 -3.22 5.38
CA HIS A 44 -3.90 -4.32 4.56
C HIS A 44 -2.81 -5.15 3.85
N LYS A 45 -1.71 -5.43 4.56
CA LYS A 45 -0.56 -6.18 4.04
C LYS A 45 0.15 -5.48 2.87
N GLN A 46 -0.07 -4.18 2.70
CA GLN A 46 0.58 -3.36 1.69
C GLN A 46 1.29 -2.18 2.33
N CYS A 47 2.50 -1.90 1.84
CA CYS A 47 3.25 -0.73 2.26
C CYS A 47 2.62 0.54 1.69
N THR A 48 2.40 1.53 2.54
CA THR A 48 1.87 2.84 2.17
C THR A 48 2.51 3.93 3.02
N CYS A 49 2.24 5.18 2.70
CA CYS A 49 2.60 6.32 3.52
C CYS A 49 1.30 6.97 4.01
N THR A 50 1.13 7.02 5.31
CA THR A 50 -0.04 7.59 5.98
C THR A 50 0.29 9.00 6.43
N HIS A 51 -0.54 9.98 6.07
CA HIS A 51 -0.36 11.35 6.53
C HIS A 51 -0.54 11.41 8.05
N THR A 52 0.36 12.09 8.75
CA THR A 52 0.46 12.10 10.22
C THR A 52 -0.77 12.73 10.89
N THR A 53 -1.24 13.86 10.35
CA THR A 53 -2.30 14.69 10.95
C THR A 53 -3.58 14.77 10.12
N ALA A 54 -3.49 14.64 8.79
CA ALA A 54 -4.66 14.67 7.92
C ALA A 54 -5.52 13.41 8.09
N ASN A 55 -6.80 13.63 8.35
CA ASN A 55 -7.81 12.59 8.43
C ASN A 55 -8.95 12.90 7.45
N CYS A 56 -9.74 11.89 7.16
CA CYS A 56 -10.84 11.96 6.21
C CYS A 56 -12.03 11.14 6.73
N THR A 57 -12.46 11.45 7.96
CA THR A 57 -13.46 10.66 8.68
C THR A 57 -14.90 10.96 8.26
N ALA A 58 -15.14 12.13 7.65
CA ALA A 58 -16.45 12.47 7.13
C ALA A 58 -16.65 11.88 5.72
N VAL A 59 -17.88 11.50 5.38
CA VAL A 59 -18.23 10.94 4.06
C VAL A 59 -17.86 11.91 2.91
N GLY A 60 -17.89 13.22 3.16
CA GLY A 60 -17.49 14.24 2.19
C GLY A 60 -15.98 14.25 1.89
N ASP A 61 -15.16 13.76 2.80
CA ASP A 61 -13.70 13.85 2.71
C ASP A 61 -13.13 12.90 1.64
N CYS A 62 -13.82 11.78 1.39
CA CYS A 62 -13.51 10.85 0.30
C CYS A 62 -13.66 11.47 -1.10
N ARG A 63 -14.18 12.70 -1.21
CA ARG A 63 -14.34 13.44 -2.47
C ARG A 63 -13.31 14.56 -2.69
N GLY A 64 -12.32 14.74 -1.81
CA GLY A 64 -11.24 15.70 -2.05
C GLY A 64 -10.53 16.30 -0.84
N ASN A 65 -10.57 15.65 0.33
CA ASN A 65 -9.86 16.15 1.53
C ASN A 65 -8.42 15.63 1.64
N CYS A 66 -8.10 14.56 0.90
CA CYS A 66 -6.72 14.15 0.70
C CYS A 66 -6.18 14.84 -0.56
N ASP A 67 -4.95 15.35 -0.51
CA ASP A 67 -4.29 16.04 -1.64
C ASP A 67 -4.28 15.17 -2.93
N ARG A 68 -4.10 15.79 -4.11
CA ARG A 68 -4.66 15.37 -5.42
C ARG A 68 -4.34 13.95 -5.91
N ASP A 69 -3.37 13.27 -5.32
CA ASP A 69 -2.94 11.92 -5.68
C ASP A 69 -3.13 10.87 -4.56
N TRP A 70 -3.87 11.25 -3.50
CA TRP A 70 -4.01 10.45 -2.29
C TRP A 70 -5.43 9.95 -2.06
N HIS A 71 -5.53 8.86 -1.32
CA HIS A 71 -6.78 8.17 -1.07
C HIS A 71 -7.16 8.25 0.39
N CYS A 72 -8.44 8.54 0.65
CA CYS A 72 -9.01 8.35 1.96
C CYS A 72 -9.31 6.87 2.18
N VAL A 73 -8.59 6.24 3.10
CA VAL A 73 -8.81 4.84 3.47
C VAL A 73 -8.82 4.74 4.99
N ASP A 74 -9.88 4.13 5.53
CA ASP A 74 -10.12 3.99 6.98
C ASP A 74 -10.02 5.32 7.76
N GLY A 75 -10.47 6.41 7.16
CA GLY A 75 -10.46 7.74 7.79
C GLY A 75 -9.09 8.41 7.83
N ARG A 76 -8.09 7.86 7.13
CA ARG A 76 -6.74 8.42 6.99
C ARG A 76 -6.41 8.70 5.52
N CYS A 77 -5.68 9.78 5.28
CA CYS A 77 -5.13 10.05 3.96
C CYS A 77 -3.86 9.22 3.75
N ARG A 78 -3.86 8.40 2.71
CA ARG A 78 -2.79 7.46 2.40
C ARG A 78 -2.35 7.59 0.95
N CYS A 79 -1.08 7.32 0.70
CA CYS A 79 -0.60 7.09 -0.65
C CYS A 79 -1.28 5.85 -1.23
N GLY A 80 -1.75 5.92 -2.48
CA GLY A 80 -2.54 4.85 -3.09
C GLY A 80 -1.93 3.45 -2.91
N PHE A 81 -2.80 2.47 -2.72
CA PHE A 81 -2.45 1.04 -2.64
C PHE A 81 -2.10 0.55 -4.06
N GLY A 82 -0.84 0.64 -4.45
CA GLY A 82 -0.44 0.45 -5.84
C GLY A 82 0.83 -0.36 -6.01
N PHE A 83 0.68 -1.59 -6.49
CA PHE A 83 1.61 -2.14 -7.46
C PHE A 83 1.82 -1.08 -8.57
N GLY A 84 3.02 -0.52 -8.68
CA GLY A 84 3.50 0.12 -9.91
C GLY A 84 2.99 1.53 -10.26
N GLY A 85 2.57 2.35 -9.29
CA GLY A 85 2.43 3.78 -9.51
C GLY A 85 3.72 4.49 -9.13
N ASN A 86 4.65 4.64 -10.08
CA ASN A 86 5.87 5.43 -9.92
C ASN A 86 5.55 6.79 -9.25
N PRO A 87 6.10 7.14 -8.08
CA PRO A 87 6.16 8.54 -7.67
C PRO A 87 7.18 9.21 -8.59
N VAL A 88 6.75 9.54 -9.81
CA VAL A 88 7.55 10.38 -10.69
C VAL A 88 7.70 11.69 -9.93
N GLY A 89 8.96 11.92 -9.55
CA GLY A 89 9.37 13.09 -8.82
C GLY A 89 8.87 14.38 -9.48
N LYS A 90 8.65 15.35 -8.61
CA LYS A 90 8.80 16.75 -8.95
C LYS A 90 10.10 17.21 -8.31
#